data_AF-A0A0B0N5P3-F1
#
_entry.id   AF-A0A0B0N5P3-F1
#
_cell.length_a   1.000
_cell.length_b   1.000
_cell.length_c   1.000
_cell.angle_alpha   90.00
_cell.angle_beta   90.00
_cell.angle_gamma   90.00
#
_symmetry.space_group_name_H-M   'P 1'
#
loop_
_entity.id
_entity.type
_entity.pdbx_description
1 polymer ?
#
loop_
_entity_poly.entity_id
_entity_poly.type
_entity_poly.pdbx_seq_one_letter_code
_entity_poly.pdbx_strand_id
1 'polypeptide(L)' 'MGKSNKEGTSKQFRWTKPMEHLFLEILAEEAQKGNNPSNTFKVVSINRVSIAISERFQVQCDAKHVENQLKTIKN' A
#
# COMPACT_ATOMS: atom_id res chain seq x y z
N MET A 1 21.00 25.06 13.56
CA MET A 1 19.87 24.67 12.69
C MET A 1 19.28 23.38 13.21
N GLY A 2 17.98 23.38 13.49
CA GLY A 2 17.31 22.42 14.35
C GLY A 2 17.41 20.97 13.87
N LYS A 3 17.82 20.10 14.79
CA LYS A 3 17.65 18.66 14.69
C LYS A 3 16.16 18.37 14.76
N SER A 4 15.54 17.98 13.65
CA SER A 4 14.20 17.41 13.69
C SER A 4 14.30 15.94 14.08
N ASN A 5 14.30 15.67 15.38
CA ASN A 5 13.82 14.39 15.89
C ASN A 5 12.39 14.21 15.37
N LYS A 6 12.16 13.26 14.47
CA LYS A 6 10.85 12.59 14.37
C LYS A 6 10.97 11.29 15.14
N GLU A 7 10.99 11.43 16.46
CA GLU A 7 10.45 10.40 17.33
C GLU A 7 8.96 10.28 17.07
N GLY A 8 8.49 9.04 17.13
CA GLY A 8 7.20 8.63 16.64
C GLY A 8 7.44 7.36 15.87
N THR A 9 7.56 6.25 16.58
CA THR A 9 7.13 4.94 16.11
C THR A 9 5.68 5.09 15.67
N SER A 10 5.47 5.66 14.49
CA SER A 10 4.17 5.75 13.84
C SER A 10 3.67 4.32 13.82
N LYS A 11 2.56 4.04 14.51
CA LYS A 11 1.92 2.72 14.55
C LYS A 11 2.04 2.13 13.14
N GLN A 12 2.88 1.11 12.99
CA GLN A 12 3.03 0.48 11.69
C GLN A 12 1.64 0.01 11.30
N PHE A 13 1.21 0.38 10.10
CA PHE A 13 -0.07 -0.03 9.58
C PHE A 13 -0.12 -1.56 9.62
N ARG A 14 -1.04 -2.09 10.44
CA ARG A 14 -1.13 -3.52 10.69
C ARG A 14 -1.93 -4.15 9.57
N TRP A 15 -1.25 -4.78 8.64
CA TRP A 15 -1.88 -5.60 7.64
C TRP A 15 -2.50 -6.84 8.29
N THR A 16 -3.78 -7.06 8.01
CA THR A 16 -4.47 -8.29 8.37
C THR A 16 -4.55 -9.19 7.14
N LYS A 17 -4.64 -10.51 7.33
CA LYS A 17 -4.74 -11.46 6.19
C LYS A 17 -5.83 -11.10 5.17
N PRO A 18 -7.05 -10.67 5.58
CA PRO A 18 -8.06 -10.21 4.62
C PRO A 18 -7.65 -8.97 3.81
N MET A 19 -6.91 -8.05 4.41
CA MET A 19 -6.42 -6.84 3.73
C MET A 19 -5.31 -7.18 2.75
N GLU A 20 -4.39 -8.07 3.13
CA GLU A 20 -3.34 -8.58 2.25
C GLU A 20 -3.93 -9.33 1.05
N HIS A 21 -5.00 -10.10 1.27
CA HIS A 21 -5.71 -10.77 0.18
C HIS A 21 -6.32 -9.78 -0.81
N LEU A 22 -7.06 -8.77 -0.32
CA LEU A 22 -7.63 -7.73 -1.18
C LEU A 22 -6.55 -6.93 -1.91
N PHE A 23 -5.45 -6.60 -1.22
CA PHE A 23 -4.29 -5.95 -1.80
C PHE A 23 -3.76 -6.73 -3.01
N LEU A 24 -3.51 -8.03 -2.85
CA LEU A 24 -2.99 -8.88 -3.92
C LEU A 24 -3.97 -9.05 -5.07
N GLU A 25 -5.28 -9.17 -4.78
CA GLU A 25 -6.33 -9.25 -5.78
C GLU A 25 -6.35 -8.01 -6.68
N ILE A 26 -6.34 -6.80 -6.09
CA ILE A 26 -6.34 -5.55 -6.85
C ILE A 26 -5.03 -5.40 -7.65
N LEU A 27 -3.88 -5.77 -7.06
CA LEU A 27 -2.61 -5.73 -7.79
C LEU A 27 -2.58 -6.69 -8.98
N ALA A 28 -3.19 -7.88 -8.86
CA ALA A 28 -3.30 -8.83 -9.96
C ALA A 28 -4.18 -8.27 -11.08
N GLU A 29 -5.30 -7.60 -10.76
CA GLU A 29 -6.12 -6.90 -11.76
C GLU A 29 -5.34 -5.78 -12.47
N GLU A 30 -4.60 -4.96 -11.71
CA GLU A 30 -3.83 -3.85 -12.25
C GLU A 30 -2.68 -4.35 -13.15
N ALA A 31 -2.05 -5.47 -12.78
CA ALA A 31 -1.04 -6.12 -13.60
C ALA A 31 -1.62 -6.63 -14.93
N GLN A 32 -2.80 -7.25 -14.91
CA GLN A 32 -3.50 -7.70 -16.12
C GLN A 32 -3.88 -6.54 -17.05
N LYS A 33 -4.22 -5.36 -16.48
CA LYS A 33 -4.54 -4.14 -17.24
C LYS A 33 -3.32 -3.43 -17.84
N GLY A 34 -2.13 -4.00 -17.73
CA GLY A 34 -0.90 -3.39 -18.25
C GLY A 34 -0.37 -2.22 -17.40
N ASN A 35 -0.86 -2.06 -16.16
CA ASN A 35 -0.31 -1.10 -15.21
C ASN A 35 0.97 -1.61 -14.50
N ASN A 36 1.56 -2.69 -15.02
CA ASN A 36 2.88 -3.18 -14.64
C ASN A 36 3.84 -3.27 -15.86
N PRO A 37 4.39 -2.16 -16.38
CA PRO A 37 5.35 -2.24 -17.48
C PRO A 37 6.79 -2.51 -17.00
N SER A 38 7.16 -2.21 -15.74
CA SER A 38 8.58 -2.10 -15.36
C SER A 38 8.86 -2.14 -13.85
N ASN A 39 8.46 -3.19 -13.15
CA ASN A 39 8.91 -3.50 -11.78
C ASN A 39 8.37 -2.59 -10.64
N THR A 40 7.49 -1.63 -10.97
CA THR A 40 6.82 -0.75 -10.01
C THR A 40 5.39 -0.49 -10.46
N PHE A 41 4.41 -0.64 -9.55
CA PHE A 41 3.02 -0.25 -9.83
C PHE A 41 2.91 1.26 -9.99
N LYS A 42 2.05 1.71 -10.92
CA LYS A 42 1.77 3.14 -11.10
C LYS A 42 1.10 3.72 -9.85
N VAL A 43 1.29 5.02 -9.61
CA VAL A 43 0.64 5.76 -8.50
C VAL A 43 -0.88 5.58 -8.51
N VAL A 44 -1.50 5.52 -9.69
CA VAL A 44 -2.94 5.25 -9.84
C VAL A 44 -3.36 3.91 -9.25
N SER A 45 -2.55 2.86 -9.44
CA SER A 45 -2.80 1.52 -8.88
C SER A 45 -2.62 1.52 -7.37
N ILE A 46 -1.60 2.22 -6.85
CA ILE A 46 -1.35 2.36 -5.41
C ILE A 46 -2.52 3.08 -4.71
N ASN A 47 -3.00 4.17 -5.30
CA ASN A 47 -4.16 4.91 -4.78
C ASN A 47 -5.43 4.06 -4.81
N ARG A 48 -5.65 3.29 -5.87
CA ARG A 48 -6.81 2.38 -5.98
C ARG A 48 -6.82 1.36 -4.83
N VAL A 49 -5.67 0.77 -4.51
CA VAL A 49 -5.53 -0.18 -3.39
C VAL A 49 -5.79 0.51 -2.05
N SER A 50 -5.21 1.70 -1.84
CA SER A 50 -5.37 2.51 -0.63
C SER A 50 -6.84 2.86 -0.35
N ILE A 51 -7.57 3.31 -1.38
CA ILE A 51 -9.00 3.62 -1.29
C ILE A 51 -9.81 2.35 -0.99
N ALA A 52 -9.62 1.27 -1.76
CA ALA A 52 -10.40 0.05 -1.60
C ALA A 52 -10.22 -0.60 -0.21
N ILE A 53 -9.00 -0.56 0.33
CA ILE A 53 -8.73 -1.06 1.69
C ILE A 53 -9.35 -0.15 2.74
N SER A 54 -9.21 1.17 2.58
CA SER A 54 -9.79 2.13 3.52
C SER A 54 -11.31 2.00 3.59
N GLU A 55 -11.96 1.88 2.44
CA GLU A 55 -13.41 1.72 2.33
C GLU A 55 -13.89 0.37 2.85
N ARG A 56 -13.27 -0.75 2.42
CA ARG A 56 -13.75 -2.09 2.81
C ARG A 56 -13.53 -2.36 4.30
N PHE A 57 -12.38 -1.95 4.84
CA PHE A 57 -12.01 -2.30 6.21
C PHE A 57 -12.21 -1.16 7.22
N GLN A 58 -12.69 0.01 6.77
CA GLN A 58 -12.91 1.19 7.61
C GLN A 58 -11.64 1.60 8.38
N VAL A 59 -10.49 1.54 7.70
CA VAL A 59 -9.18 1.91 8.24
C VAL A 59 -8.60 3.11 7.50
N GLN A 60 -7.68 3.84 8.13
CA GLN A 60 -6.87 4.84 7.44
C GLN A 60 -5.70 4.16 6.71
N CYS A 61 -5.88 3.83 5.43
CA CYS A 61 -4.84 3.27 4.58
C CYS A 61 -4.43 4.28 3.50
N ASP A 62 -3.36 5.03 3.73
CA ASP A 62 -2.74 5.89 2.71
C ASP A 62 -1.84 5.14 1.71
N ALA A 63 -1.57 5.78 0.56
CA ALA A 63 -0.65 5.28 -0.46
C ALA A 63 0.72 4.86 0.10
N LYS A 64 1.24 5.60 1.09
CA LYS A 64 2.52 5.28 1.75
C LYS A 64 2.52 3.92 2.44
N HIS A 65 1.38 3.49 3.00
CA HIS A 65 1.24 2.17 3.63
C HIS A 65 1.30 1.06 2.59
N VAL A 66 0.64 1.27 1.44
CA VAL A 66 0.64 0.35 0.29
C VAL A 66 2.05 0.23 -0.31
N GLU A 67 2.76 1.34 -0.49
CA GLU A 67 4.16 1.35 -0.95
C GLU A 67 5.10 0.60 -0.01
N ASN A 68 4.93 0.77 1.31
CA ASN A 68 5.72 0.02 2.28
C ASN A 68 5.42 -1.48 2.20
N GLN A 69 4.16 -1.87 2.04
CA GLN A 69 3.78 -3.28 1.91
C GLN A 69 4.33 -3.93 0.64
N LEU A 70 4.34 -3.20 -0.48
CA LEU A 70 4.99 -3.65 -1.72
C LEU A 70 6.48 -3.96 -1.51
N LYS A 71 7.18 -3.14 -0.72
CA LYS A 71 8.60 -3.38 -0.37
C LYS A 71 8.77 -4.62 0.51
N THR A 72 7.86 -4.83 1.47
CA THR A 72 7.88 -6.01 2.36
C THR A 72 7.62 -7.32 1.61
N ILE A 73 6.75 -7.34 0.61
CA ILE A 73 6.41 -8.54 -0.16
C ILE A 73 7.50 -8.90 -1.18
N LYS A 74 8.24 -7.91 -1.67
CA LYS A 74 9.32 -8.09 -2.66
C LYS A 74 10.62 -8.62 -2.03
N ASN A 75 10.73 -8.63 -0.70
CA ASN A 75 11.93 -8.98 0.04
C ASN A 75 11.80 -10.32 0.75
#